data_AF-A0A1V5SDI9-F1
#
_entry.id   AF-A0A1V5SDI9-F1
#
_cell.length_a   1.000
_cell.length_b   1.000
_cell.length_c   1.000
_cell.angle_alpha   90.00
_cell.angle_beta   90.00
_cell.angle_gamma   90.00
#
_symmetry.space_group_name_H-M   'P 1'
#
loop_
_entity.id
_entity.type
_entity.pdbx_description
1 polymer ?
#
loop_
_entity_poly.entity_id
_entity_poly.type
_entity_poly.pdbx_seq_one_letter_code
_entity_poly.pdbx_strand_id
1 'polypeptide(L)'
;MSFFSINLKTFFVAFFVFFTACFCFPLDAEATPSIEKSLNYIYSFQNLSTGGIVESGEEAPGSLRTDWAMLAFGASHYDAKTVGSHKSLADFASSDACSLTNLTDIERRVLALESSSIDSSKLKNCNLPEKIISQIKSDGQIGSDLVSTVFGVLSLKSAGRAIEQKTVDFIVSRQEKNGGWNSGYGAESNFTAQTIMALVSSGKKIDVNVLLQAKNYLKSLQTSTGGIKYDGGQWSTESDAFSDSFVIQAIYSMGENPEDLFWRKNSRSIFDDLGDLANADGSYNFNRSYGRINPVWTTSIVLLAQNEAFLPVMEGALFSWKSTAPLATPTPIVSPSPAATSSLSPTAESTNCVVGPEANTLTDMANQRESDKPTEQEIGNLSRADALDKKKSLDEEEAGTNQSKVGSGGQVLSSVSSKSDDLWYWIFSIAVIGLIAGILAKYLIKKYENN
;
A
#
# COMPACT_ATOMS: atom_id res chain seq x y z
N MET A 1 75.59 35.82 -9.27
CA MET A 1 75.58 34.44 -8.76
C MET A 1 74.14 34.03 -8.52
N SER A 2 73.83 32.77 -8.84
CA SER A 2 72.60 32.03 -8.52
C SER A 2 71.36 32.28 -9.40
N PHE A 3 71.32 31.55 -10.50
CA PHE A 3 70.09 30.99 -11.05
C PHE A 3 69.63 29.86 -10.11
N PHE A 4 68.40 29.93 -9.58
CA PHE A 4 67.70 28.74 -9.07
C PHE A 4 66.52 28.45 -9.99
N SER A 5 66.72 27.44 -10.84
CA SER A 5 65.68 26.82 -11.65
C SER A 5 64.94 25.83 -10.74
N ILE A 6 63.69 26.13 -10.37
CA ILE A 6 62.84 25.20 -9.63
C ILE A 6 62.11 24.33 -10.66
N ASN A 7 62.40 23.03 -10.59
CA ASN A 7 61.95 21.98 -11.48
C ASN A 7 60.45 21.71 -11.27
N LEU A 8 59.63 21.99 -12.29
CA LEU A 8 58.16 21.85 -12.29
C LEU A 8 57.67 20.38 -12.35
N LYS A 9 58.43 19.44 -11.78
CA LYS A 9 58.11 18.00 -11.77
C LYS A 9 57.81 17.43 -10.38
N THR A 10 57.94 18.22 -9.31
CA THR A 10 57.70 17.74 -7.93
C THR A 10 56.37 18.22 -7.33
N PHE A 11 55.49 18.82 -8.12
CA PHE A 11 54.16 19.27 -7.64
C PHE A 11 53.02 18.30 -7.98
N PHE A 12 53.30 17.20 -8.69
CA PHE A 12 52.27 16.24 -9.14
C PHE A 12 52.17 14.95 -8.30
N VAL A 13 52.97 14.81 -7.24
CA VAL A 13 52.98 13.60 -6.38
C VAL A 13 52.33 13.82 -5.00
N ALA A 14 51.95 15.06 -4.66
CA ALA A 14 51.33 15.40 -3.37
C ALA A 14 49.80 15.61 -3.44
N PHE A 15 49.14 15.24 -4.54
CA PHE A 15 47.67 15.27 -4.66
C PHE A 15 47.04 13.88 -4.84
N PHE A 16 47.85 12.82 -4.77
CA PHE A 16 47.41 11.42 -4.97
C PHE A 16 47.54 10.53 -3.71
N VAL A 17 47.80 11.12 -2.53
CA VAL A 17 47.85 10.41 -1.23
C VAL A 17 46.89 11.06 -0.22
N PHE A 18 45.68 11.37 -0.68
CA PHE A 18 44.52 11.64 0.20
C PHE A 18 43.30 10.83 -0.27
N PHE A 19 43.55 9.60 -0.71
CA PHE A 19 42.55 8.55 -0.74
C PHE A 19 42.88 7.57 0.38
N THR A 20 41.85 7.12 1.10
CA THR A 20 41.84 6.15 2.21
C THR A 20 42.15 6.68 3.62
N ALA A 21 41.16 7.37 4.19
CA ALA A 21 40.83 7.19 5.61
C ALA A 21 39.33 7.49 5.85
N CYS A 22 38.52 6.44 5.69
CA CYS A 22 37.45 6.08 6.62
C CYS A 22 36.48 7.20 7.06
N PHE A 23 35.42 7.42 6.27
CA PHE A 23 34.02 7.36 6.71
C PHE A 23 33.14 7.12 5.47
N CYS A 24 33.38 5.99 4.77
CA CYS A 24 32.22 5.27 4.28
C CYS A 24 31.61 4.68 5.55
N PHE A 25 30.63 5.38 6.14
CA PHE A 25 29.52 4.59 6.64
C PHE A 25 29.03 3.82 5.42
N PRO A 26 28.98 2.48 5.44
CA PRO A 26 28.00 1.86 4.57
C PRO A 26 26.69 2.52 5.01
N LEU A 27 26.14 3.38 4.16
CA LEU A 27 24.71 3.34 3.99
C LEU A 27 24.50 1.91 3.49
N ASP A 28 24.33 0.99 4.43
CA ASP A 28 23.67 -0.27 4.14
C ASP A 28 22.29 0.19 3.70
N ALA A 29 22.13 0.47 2.40
CA ALA A 29 20.87 0.21 1.76
C ALA A 29 20.64 -1.27 2.05
N GLU A 30 19.90 -1.55 3.13
CA GLU A 30 19.61 -2.93 3.49
C GLU A 30 19.01 -3.54 2.23
N ALA A 31 19.72 -4.49 1.64
CA ALA A 31 19.25 -5.14 0.44
C ALA A 31 17.84 -5.64 0.73
N THR A 32 16.90 -5.31 -0.16
CA THR A 32 15.51 -5.78 -0.09
C THR A 32 15.55 -7.26 0.32
N PRO A 33 14.87 -7.64 1.42
CA PRO A 33 15.02 -8.98 1.96
C PRO A 33 14.62 -9.99 0.89
N SER A 34 15.31 -11.13 0.88
CA SER A 34 14.92 -12.21 -0.02
C SER A 34 13.50 -12.66 0.31
N ILE A 35 12.75 -13.07 -0.72
CA ILE A 35 11.40 -13.63 -0.58
C ILE A 35 11.37 -14.72 0.51
N GLU A 36 12.36 -15.61 0.53
CA GLU A 36 12.48 -16.67 1.55
C GLU A 36 12.60 -16.11 2.98
N LYS A 37 13.33 -15.01 3.17
CA LYS A 37 13.48 -14.38 4.49
C LYS A 37 12.16 -13.77 4.97
N SER A 38 11.42 -13.13 4.08
CA SER A 38 10.09 -12.59 4.37
C SER A 38 9.04 -13.68 4.61
N LEU A 39 9.08 -14.79 3.87
CA LEU A 39 8.23 -15.96 4.13
C LEU A 39 8.56 -16.62 5.48
N ASN A 40 9.84 -16.71 5.82
CA ASN A 40 10.31 -17.16 7.12
C ASN A 40 9.83 -16.22 8.25
N TYR A 41 9.83 -14.90 8.02
CA TYR A 41 9.25 -13.93 8.95
C TYR A 41 7.77 -14.24 9.18
N ILE A 42 6.95 -14.35 8.12
CA ILE A 42 5.52 -14.69 8.23
C ILE A 42 5.32 -16.02 8.97
N TYR A 43 6.07 -17.06 8.58
CA TYR A 43 5.99 -18.39 9.19
C TYR A 43 6.26 -18.37 10.70
N SER A 44 7.15 -17.49 11.17
CA SER A 44 7.48 -17.39 12.59
C SER A 44 6.28 -17.05 13.47
N PHE A 45 5.21 -16.44 12.93
CA PHE A 45 3.98 -16.10 13.64
C PHE A 45 2.92 -17.21 13.60
N GLN A 46 3.24 -18.39 13.07
CA GLN A 46 2.29 -19.49 12.99
C GLN A 46 2.05 -20.14 14.36
N ASN A 47 0.78 -20.25 14.75
CA ASN A 47 0.36 -21.04 15.89
C ASN A 47 0.39 -22.53 15.56
N LEU A 48 1.26 -23.28 16.23
CA LEU A 48 1.49 -24.71 15.96
C LEU A 48 0.25 -25.61 16.14
N SER A 49 -0.63 -25.26 17.08
CA SER A 49 -1.78 -26.10 17.44
C SER A 49 -2.91 -26.00 16.41
N THR A 50 -3.04 -24.84 15.76
CA THR A 50 -4.15 -24.52 14.86
C THR A 50 -3.72 -24.38 13.41
N GLY A 51 -2.46 -24.00 13.18
CA GLY A 51 -1.88 -23.69 11.87
C GLY A 51 -2.08 -22.25 11.42
N GLY A 52 -2.90 -21.44 12.11
CA GLY A 52 -3.17 -20.04 11.74
C GLY A 52 -2.08 -19.07 12.20
N ILE A 53 -2.10 -17.86 11.67
CA ILE A 53 -1.20 -16.77 12.06
C ILE A 53 -1.73 -16.04 13.29
N VAL A 54 -0.87 -15.82 14.27
CA VAL A 54 -1.12 -14.98 15.46
C VAL A 54 -0.10 -13.86 15.47
N GLU A 55 -0.54 -12.64 15.19
CA GLU A 55 0.35 -11.48 15.22
C GLU A 55 0.57 -10.97 16.66
N SER A 56 1.64 -10.22 16.90
CA SER A 56 1.92 -9.64 18.22
C SER A 56 0.75 -8.77 18.69
N GLY A 57 0.23 -9.05 19.89
CA GLY A 57 -0.95 -8.37 20.45
C GLY A 57 -2.26 -9.14 20.27
N GLU A 58 -2.28 -10.21 19.47
CA GLU A 58 -3.47 -11.06 19.30
C GLU A 58 -3.47 -12.26 20.27
N GLU A 59 -4.64 -12.60 20.80
CA GLU A 59 -4.78 -13.74 21.73
C GLU A 59 -4.94 -15.08 21.00
N ALA A 60 -5.38 -15.05 19.74
CA ALA A 60 -5.74 -16.22 18.96
C ALA A 60 -5.51 -15.97 17.46
N PRO A 61 -5.37 -17.04 16.65
CA PRO A 61 -5.10 -16.87 15.23
C PRO A 61 -6.29 -16.26 14.50
N GLY A 62 -6.00 -15.34 13.57
CA GLY A 62 -7.01 -14.62 12.80
C GLY A 62 -7.11 -15.10 11.34
N SER A 63 -8.35 -15.17 10.82
CA SER A 63 -8.63 -15.51 9.42
C SER A 63 -7.95 -14.53 8.46
N LEU A 64 -8.04 -13.22 8.71
CA LEU A 64 -7.47 -12.18 7.85
C LEU A 64 -5.96 -12.38 7.61
N ARG A 65 -5.15 -12.52 8.67
CA ARG A 65 -3.70 -12.66 8.55
C ARG A 65 -3.33 -14.00 7.94
N THR A 66 -4.04 -15.06 8.30
CA THR A 66 -3.81 -16.40 7.74
C THR A 66 -4.10 -16.44 6.25
N ASP A 67 -5.21 -15.85 5.80
CA ASP A 67 -5.58 -15.81 4.38
C ASP A 67 -4.54 -15.04 3.54
N TRP A 68 -4.07 -13.89 4.02
CA TRP A 68 -3.01 -13.14 3.33
C TRP A 68 -1.66 -13.84 3.35
N ALA A 69 -1.30 -14.52 4.45
CA ALA A 69 -0.11 -15.36 4.50
C ALA A 69 -0.21 -16.48 3.45
N MET A 70 -1.36 -17.16 3.33
CA MET A 70 -1.58 -18.17 2.29
C MET A 70 -1.38 -17.59 0.88
N LEU A 71 -1.93 -16.41 0.60
CA LEU A 71 -1.73 -15.72 -0.67
C LEU A 71 -0.25 -15.41 -0.95
N ALA A 72 0.52 -15.01 0.06
CA ALA A 72 1.95 -14.75 -0.08
C ALA A 72 2.76 -16.03 -0.39
N PHE A 73 2.45 -17.14 0.30
CA PHE A 73 3.05 -18.44 0.01
C PHE A 73 2.66 -18.93 -1.39
N GLY A 74 1.38 -18.86 -1.76
CA GLY A 74 0.89 -19.25 -3.08
C GLY A 74 1.51 -18.42 -4.21
N ALA A 75 1.64 -17.10 -4.03
CA ALA A 75 2.33 -16.20 -4.96
C ALA A 75 3.82 -16.55 -5.10
N SER A 76 4.42 -17.11 -4.04
CA SER A 76 5.79 -17.61 -4.04
C SER A 76 5.90 -19.09 -4.45
N HIS A 77 4.83 -19.66 -5.04
CA HIS A 77 4.73 -21.04 -5.49
C HIS A 77 4.88 -22.10 -4.38
N TYR A 78 4.52 -21.78 -3.15
CA TYR A 78 4.52 -22.74 -2.03
C TYR A 78 3.10 -23.15 -1.63
N ASP A 79 2.92 -24.44 -1.43
CA ASP A 79 1.64 -25.03 -1.03
C ASP A 79 1.36 -24.76 0.46
N ALA A 80 0.30 -24.00 0.77
CA ALA A 80 -0.10 -23.72 2.15
C ALA A 80 -0.45 -24.97 2.97
N LYS A 81 -0.73 -26.13 2.35
CA LYS A 81 -0.89 -27.43 3.05
C LYS A 81 0.41 -27.94 3.66
N THR A 82 1.54 -27.39 3.23
CA THR A 82 2.88 -27.74 3.72
C THR A 82 3.49 -26.68 4.63
N VAL A 83 2.84 -25.53 4.77
CA VAL A 83 3.28 -24.45 5.65
C VAL A 83 2.80 -24.74 7.07
N GLY A 84 3.57 -25.55 7.80
CA GLY A 84 3.33 -25.90 9.19
C GLY A 84 3.93 -27.26 9.55
N SER A 85 4.30 -27.44 10.82
CA SER A 85 4.91 -28.71 11.29
C SER A 85 3.91 -29.75 11.78
N HIS A 86 2.72 -29.31 12.22
CA HIS A 86 1.66 -30.15 12.77
C HIS A 86 0.29 -29.83 12.13
N LYS A 87 -0.13 -28.58 12.27
CA LYS A 87 -1.22 -27.98 11.51
C LYS A 87 -0.67 -26.95 10.55
N SER A 88 -1.22 -26.91 9.35
CA SER A 88 -0.82 -26.02 8.27
C SER A 88 -1.70 -24.77 8.20
N LEU A 89 -1.27 -23.73 7.47
CA LEU A 89 -2.12 -22.57 7.17
C LEU A 89 -3.43 -23.02 6.50
N ALA A 90 -3.34 -24.00 5.59
CA ALA A 90 -4.50 -24.59 4.93
C ALA A 90 -5.44 -25.33 5.89
N ASP A 91 -4.91 -26.01 6.92
CA ASP A 91 -5.75 -26.65 7.95
C ASP A 91 -6.58 -25.61 8.70
N PHE A 92 -5.95 -24.50 9.11
CA PHE A 92 -6.65 -23.41 9.78
C PHE A 92 -7.76 -22.85 8.89
N ALA A 93 -7.40 -22.40 7.68
CA ALA A 93 -8.34 -21.79 6.74
C ALA A 93 -9.45 -22.75 6.29
N SER A 94 -9.22 -24.07 6.27
CA SER A 94 -10.27 -25.03 5.96
C SER A 94 -11.22 -25.26 7.15
N SER A 95 -10.75 -25.06 8.38
CA SER A 95 -11.49 -25.38 9.60
C SER A 95 -12.61 -24.39 9.93
N ASP A 96 -12.40 -23.10 9.68
CA ASP A 96 -13.35 -22.00 9.95
C ASP A 96 -14.08 -21.51 8.69
N ALA A 97 -13.68 -21.97 7.49
CA ALA A 97 -14.24 -21.51 6.20
C ALA A 97 -15.77 -21.54 6.16
N CYS A 98 -16.37 -22.63 6.62
CA CYS A 98 -17.82 -22.78 6.53
C CYS A 98 -18.58 -21.92 7.55
N SER A 99 -17.92 -21.47 8.62
CA SER A 99 -18.51 -20.56 9.63
C SER A 99 -18.47 -19.09 9.23
N LEU A 100 -17.76 -18.73 8.15
CA LEU A 100 -17.74 -17.34 7.67
C LEU A 100 -19.13 -16.91 7.19
N THR A 101 -19.55 -15.74 7.66
CA THR A 101 -20.85 -15.10 7.35
C THR A 101 -20.70 -13.76 6.64
N ASN A 102 -19.64 -12.99 6.94
CA ASN A 102 -19.31 -11.79 6.19
C ASN A 102 -18.86 -12.18 4.77
N LEU A 103 -19.45 -11.53 3.77
CA LEU A 103 -19.20 -11.83 2.37
C LEU A 103 -17.75 -11.54 1.95
N THR A 104 -17.16 -10.43 2.40
CA THR A 104 -15.76 -10.09 2.05
C THR A 104 -14.77 -11.05 2.70
N ASP A 105 -15.09 -11.61 3.87
CA ASP A 105 -14.32 -12.69 4.49
C ASP A 105 -14.43 -14.00 3.69
N ILE A 106 -15.64 -14.34 3.21
CA ILE A 106 -15.84 -15.51 2.33
C ILE A 106 -15.05 -15.35 1.04
N GLU A 107 -15.11 -14.18 0.41
CA GLU A 107 -14.40 -13.86 -0.82
C GLU A 107 -12.89 -13.97 -0.64
N ARG A 108 -12.33 -13.34 0.40
CA ARG A 108 -10.90 -13.46 0.72
C ARG A 108 -10.50 -14.91 1.00
N ARG A 109 -11.33 -15.67 1.71
CA ARG A 109 -11.07 -17.09 1.97
C ARG A 109 -11.01 -17.91 0.69
N VAL A 110 -11.88 -17.64 -0.29
CA VAL A 110 -11.81 -18.28 -1.60
C VAL A 110 -10.48 -17.96 -2.28
N LEU A 111 -10.04 -16.70 -2.30
CA LEU A 111 -8.74 -16.33 -2.89
C LEU A 111 -7.59 -17.10 -2.23
N ALA A 112 -7.58 -17.18 -0.89
CA ALA A 112 -6.54 -17.87 -0.14
C ALA A 112 -6.51 -19.38 -0.44
N LEU A 113 -7.66 -20.06 -0.39
CA LEU A 113 -7.75 -21.51 -0.65
C LEU A 113 -7.31 -21.85 -2.09
N GLU A 114 -7.81 -21.10 -3.07
CA GLU A 114 -7.51 -21.36 -4.49
C GLU A 114 -6.02 -21.09 -4.81
N SER A 115 -5.36 -20.15 -4.13
CA SER A 115 -3.91 -19.91 -4.28
C SER A 115 -3.03 -21.11 -3.90
N SER A 116 -3.59 -22.08 -3.18
CA SER A 116 -2.93 -23.34 -2.77
C SER A 116 -3.58 -24.58 -3.39
N SER A 117 -4.30 -24.42 -4.51
CA SER A 117 -5.05 -25.48 -5.20
C SER A 117 -6.00 -26.25 -4.26
N ILE A 118 -6.62 -25.54 -3.29
CA ILE A 118 -7.67 -26.10 -2.44
C ILE A 118 -9.00 -25.66 -3.01
N ASP A 119 -9.72 -26.59 -3.63
CA ASP A 119 -11.02 -26.34 -4.26
C ASP A 119 -12.05 -25.85 -3.22
N SER A 120 -12.28 -24.54 -3.21
CA SER A 120 -13.18 -23.86 -2.27
C SER A 120 -14.66 -24.22 -2.49
N SER A 121 -14.98 -24.89 -3.60
CA SER A 121 -16.31 -25.42 -3.90
C SER A 121 -16.55 -26.85 -3.40
N LYS A 122 -15.49 -27.54 -2.96
CA LYS A 122 -15.54 -28.93 -2.47
C LYS A 122 -15.12 -29.07 -1.00
N LEU A 123 -15.26 -28.00 -0.20
CA LEU A 123 -15.06 -28.11 1.25
C LEU A 123 -16.11 -29.04 1.84
N LYS A 124 -15.74 -29.77 2.90
CA LYS A 124 -16.54 -30.87 3.48
C LYS A 124 -18.00 -30.50 3.77
N ASN A 125 -18.26 -29.25 4.19
CA ASN A 125 -19.57 -28.81 4.69
C ASN A 125 -20.13 -27.56 4.00
N CYS A 126 -19.44 -27.02 2.98
CA CYS A 126 -19.90 -25.80 2.31
C CYS A 126 -19.26 -25.63 0.93
N ASN A 127 -19.88 -24.79 0.11
CA ASN A 127 -19.35 -24.34 -1.17
C ASN A 127 -19.26 -22.81 -1.11
N LEU A 128 -18.05 -22.28 -0.95
CA LEU A 128 -17.86 -20.83 -0.76
C LEU A 128 -18.16 -20.03 -2.03
N PRO A 129 -17.72 -20.44 -3.24
CA PRO A 129 -18.11 -19.75 -4.47
C PRO A 129 -19.63 -19.65 -4.63
N GLU A 130 -20.38 -20.67 -4.22
CA GLU A 130 -21.84 -20.62 -4.32
C GLU A 130 -22.50 -19.70 -3.29
N LYS A 131 -21.88 -19.50 -2.12
CA LYS A 131 -22.28 -18.42 -1.21
C LYS A 131 -22.15 -17.07 -1.91
N ILE A 132 -21.07 -16.82 -2.65
CA ILE A 132 -20.85 -15.56 -3.39
C ILE A 132 -21.86 -15.42 -4.55
N ILE A 133 -22.03 -16.46 -5.37
CA ILE A 133 -22.99 -16.47 -6.49
C ILE A 133 -24.42 -16.17 -6.02
N SER A 134 -24.81 -16.69 -4.86
CA SER A 134 -26.13 -16.43 -4.27
C SER A 134 -26.38 -14.95 -3.93
N GLN A 135 -25.33 -14.13 -3.85
CA GLN A 135 -25.40 -12.70 -3.55
C GLN A 135 -25.41 -11.81 -4.79
N ILE A 136 -25.36 -12.39 -6.00
CA ILE A 136 -25.44 -11.65 -7.25
C ILE A 136 -26.87 -11.13 -7.46
N LYS A 137 -27.03 -9.81 -7.48
CA LYS A 137 -28.28 -9.12 -7.73
C LYS A 137 -28.58 -9.01 -9.22
N SER A 138 -29.81 -8.60 -9.55
CA SER A 138 -30.27 -8.43 -10.93
C SER A 138 -29.47 -7.39 -11.73
N ASP A 139 -28.91 -6.37 -11.07
CA ASP A 139 -28.07 -5.33 -11.67
C ASP A 139 -26.58 -5.74 -11.76
N GLY A 140 -26.22 -6.93 -11.29
CA GLY A 140 -24.85 -7.44 -11.30
C GLY A 140 -24.02 -7.12 -10.05
N GLN A 141 -24.53 -6.30 -9.13
CA GLN A 141 -23.89 -6.10 -7.83
C GLN A 141 -23.81 -7.42 -7.06
N ILE A 142 -22.69 -7.69 -6.40
CA ILE A 142 -22.56 -8.80 -5.45
C ILE A 142 -22.59 -8.23 -4.04
N GLY A 143 -23.49 -8.73 -3.19
CA GLY A 143 -23.60 -8.28 -1.80
C GLY A 143 -24.14 -6.85 -1.65
N SER A 144 -23.76 -6.18 -0.57
CA SER A 144 -24.29 -4.86 -0.18
C SER A 144 -23.63 -3.67 -0.85
N ASP A 145 -22.39 -3.81 -1.30
CA ASP A 145 -21.53 -2.69 -1.69
C ASP A 145 -20.64 -3.04 -2.89
N LEU A 146 -19.88 -2.04 -3.35
CA LEU A 146 -18.95 -2.19 -4.46
C LEU A 146 -17.73 -3.03 -4.08
N VAL A 147 -17.31 -3.00 -2.81
CA VAL A 147 -16.15 -3.76 -2.33
C VAL A 147 -16.40 -5.25 -2.48
N SER A 148 -17.54 -5.73 -1.99
CA SER A 148 -18.01 -7.10 -2.16
C SER A 148 -18.16 -7.47 -3.64
N THR A 149 -18.57 -6.53 -4.50
CA THR A 149 -18.66 -6.79 -5.95
C THR A 149 -17.28 -7.02 -6.58
N VAL A 150 -16.29 -6.21 -6.23
CA VAL A 150 -14.91 -6.33 -6.75
C VAL A 150 -14.23 -7.60 -6.24
N PHE A 151 -14.30 -7.88 -4.94
CA PHE A 151 -13.73 -9.09 -4.36
C PHE A 151 -14.47 -10.35 -4.83
N GLY A 152 -15.79 -10.31 -4.94
CA GLY A 152 -16.57 -11.40 -5.53
C GLY A 152 -16.12 -11.75 -6.95
N VAL A 153 -15.77 -10.77 -7.80
CA VAL A 153 -15.19 -11.04 -9.13
C VAL A 153 -13.83 -11.73 -9.03
N LEU A 154 -12.93 -11.23 -8.18
CA LEU A 154 -11.60 -11.84 -7.98
C LEU A 154 -11.73 -13.28 -7.48
N SER A 155 -12.57 -13.52 -6.47
CA SER A 155 -12.79 -14.83 -5.85
C SER A 155 -13.48 -15.83 -6.77
N LEU A 156 -14.53 -15.41 -7.48
CA LEU A 156 -15.18 -16.29 -8.46
C LEU A 156 -14.21 -16.66 -9.58
N LYS A 157 -13.39 -15.70 -10.02
CA LYS A 157 -12.37 -15.97 -11.03
C LYS A 157 -11.32 -16.97 -10.54
N SER A 158 -10.82 -16.84 -9.30
CA SER A 158 -9.86 -17.80 -8.73
C SER A 158 -10.44 -19.20 -8.63
N ALA A 159 -11.72 -19.33 -8.29
CA ALA A 159 -12.45 -20.60 -8.24
C ALA A 159 -12.89 -21.13 -9.63
N GLY A 160 -12.35 -20.57 -10.72
CA GLY A 160 -12.67 -20.99 -12.09
C GLY A 160 -14.12 -20.76 -12.50
N ARG A 161 -14.85 -19.87 -11.84
CA ARG A 161 -16.24 -19.51 -12.19
C ARG A 161 -16.25 -18.41 -13.24
N ALA A 162 -17.26 -18.45 -14.11
CA ALA A 162 -17.46 -17.41 -15.10
C ALA A 162 -18.04 -16.16 -14.45
N ILE A 163 -17.50 -14.99 -14.81
CA ILE A 163 -18.05 -13.70 -14.39
C ILE A 163 -19.17 -13.31 -15.37
N GLU A 164 -20.24 -12.71 -14.87
CA GLU A 164 -21.30 -12.18 -15.73
C GLU A 164 -20.94 -10.78 -16.25
N GLN A 165 -21.32 -10.45 -17.50
CA GLN A 165 -21.04 -9.12 -18.06
C GLN A 165 -21.71 -8.00 -17.24
N LYS A 166 -22.93 -8.22 -16.73
CA LYS A 166 -23.66 -7.25 -15.90
C LYS A 166 -22.88 -6.84 -14.64
N THR A 167 -22.11 -7.75 -14.05
CA THR A 167 -21.28 -7.47 -12.86
C THR A 167 -20.10 -6.57 -13.22
N VAL A 168 -19.48 -6.79 -14.38
CA VAL A 168 -18.42 -5.92 -14.90
C VAL A 168 -18.98 -4.54 -15.24
N ASP A 169 -20.14 -4.48 -15.91
CA ASP A 169 -20.81 -3.23 -16.25
C ASP A 169 -21.20 -2.43 -14.99
N PHE A 170 -21.65 -3.13 -13.93
CA PHE A 170 -21.90 -2.51 -12.63
C PHE A 170 -20.64 -1.86 -12.07
N ILE A 171 -19.50 -2.58 -12.01
CA ILE A 171 -18.23 -2.02 -11.52
C ILE A 171 -17.82 -0.80 -12.35
N VAL A 172 -17.86 -0.90 -13.68
CA VAL A 172 -17.53 0.21 -14.59
C VAL A 172 -18.41 1.43 -14.34
N SER A 173 -19.71 1.23 -14.11
CA SER A 173 -20.65 2.32 -13.83
C SER A 173 -20.36 3.08 -12.52
N ARG A 174 -19.54 2.51 -11.63
CA ARG A 174 -19.14 3.13 -10.36
C ARG A 174 -17.81 3.87 -10.41
N GLN A 175 -17.14 3.92 -11.57
CA GLN A 175 -15.91 4.71 -11.71
C GLN A 175 -16.21 6.20 -11.50
N GLU A 176 -15.43 6.86 -10.65
CA GLU A 176 -15.56 8.30 -10.40
C GLU A 176 -14.89 9.13 -11.50
N LYS A 177 -15.19 10.44 -11.56
CA LYS A 177 -14.65 11.35 -12.59
C LYS A 177 -13.12 11.44 -12.61
N ASN A 178 -12.47 11.17 -11.47
CA ASN A 178 -11.01 11.15 -11.34
C ASN A 178 -10.39 9.85 -11.88
N GLY A 179 -11.19 8.84 -12.26
CA GLY A 179 -10.76 7.54 -12.75
C GLY A 179 -10.65 6.45 -11.68
N GLY A 180 -10.75 6.79 -10.39
CA GLY A 180 -10.69 5.83 -9.29
C GLY A 180 -12.05 5.24 -8.92
N TRP A 181 -12.02 4.27 -8.00
CA TRP A 181 -13.23 3.71 -7.37
C TRP A 181 -13.24 3.96 -5.87
N ASN A 182 -14.44 4.18 -5.37
CA ASN A 182 -14.71 4.56 -3.99
C ASN A 182 -15.16 3.34 -3.19
N SER A 183 -14.38 2.99 -2.16
CA SER A 183 -14.66 1.90 -1.23
C SER A 183 -15.67 2.26 -0.13
N GLY A 184 -16.09 3.53 -0.07
CA GLY A 184 -16.96 4.11 0.96
C GLY A 184 -16.40 5.42 1.56
N TYR A 185 -15.11 5.70 1.35
CA TYR A 185 -14.36 6.82 1.96
C TYR A 185 -13.76 7.79 0.95
N GLY A 186 -14.21 7.72 -0.31
CA GLY A 186 -13.59 8.38 -1.45
C GLY A 186 -12.79 7.41 -2.30
N ALA A 187 -12.45 7.82 -3.52
CA ALA A 187 -11.53 7.06 -4.34
C ALA A 187 -10.13 7.00 -3.70
N GLU A 188 -9.49 5.83 -3.75
CA GLU A 188 -8.18 5.56 -3.13
C GLU A 188 -7.39 4.50 -3.93
N SER A 189 -6.08 4.41 -3.70
CA SER A 189 -5.11 3.64 -4.47
C SER A 189 -5.35 2.13 -4.42
N ASN A 190 -5.56 1.58 -3.23
CA ASN A 190 -5.69 0.15 -2.95
C ASN A 190 -6.93 -0.40 -3.65
N PHE A 191 -8.09 0.19 -3.41
CA PHE A 191 -9.33 -0.30 -3.99
C PHE A 191 -9.41 -0.04 -5.49
N THR A 192 -8.84 1.06 -5.99
CA THR A 192 -8.72 1.27 -7.44
C THR A 192 -7.85 0.20 -8.09
N ALA A 193 -6.71 -0.13 -7.48
CA ALA A 193 -5.83 -1.19 -7.97
C ALA A 193 -6.51 -2.57 -7.94
N GLN A 194 -7.22 -2.90 -6.86
CA GLN A 194 -8.01 -4.14 -6.75
C GLN A 194 -9.14 -4.19 -7.78
N THR A 195 -9.76 -3.05 -8.08
CA THR A 195 -10.78 -2.96 -9.12
C THR A 195 -10.21 -3.17 -10.52
N ILE A 196 -9.03 -2.63 -10.82
CA ILE A 196 -8.30 -2.93 -12.07
C ILE A 196 -8.04 -4.43 -12.19
N MET A 197 -7.50 -5.05 -11.13
CA MET A 197 -7.23 -6.49 -11.11
C MET A 197 -8.50 -7.32 -11.37
N ALA A 198 -9.63 -6.94 -10.76
CA ALA A 198 -10.92 -7.62 -10.95
C ALA A 198 -11.44 -7.47 -12.40
N LEU A 199 -11.40 -6.25 -12.92
CA LEU A 199 -11.83 -5.94 -14.29
C LEU A 199 -10.99 -6.72 -15.31
N VAL A 200 -9.66 -6.66 -15.22
CA VAL A 200 -8.77 -7.36 -16.15
C VAL A 200 -8.96 -8.88 -16.04
N SER A 201 -8.98 -9.42 -14.82
CA SER A 201 -9.10 -10.86 -14.58
C SER A 201 -10.46 -11.44 -14.97
N SER A 202 -11.51 -10.60 -15.04
CA SER A 202 -12.85 -11.03 -15.47
C SER A 202 -12.87 -11.66 -16.87
N GLY A 203 -11.89 -11.32 -17.73
CA GLY A 203 -11.85 -11.76 -19.13
C GLY A 203 -13.01 -11.21 -19.98
N LYS A 204 -13.68 -10.16 -19.49
CA LYS A 204 -14.79 -9.51 -20.20
C LYS A 204 -14.32 -8.31 -21.02
N LYS A 205 -15.18 -7.90 -21.94
CA LYS A 205 -14.95 -6.68 -22.71
C LYS A 205 -15.13 -5.47 -21.81
N ILE A 206 -14.11 -4.63 -21.77
CA ILE A 206 -14.08 -3.36 -21.04
C ILE A 206 -13.63 -2.28 -22.02
N ASP A 207 -14.19 -1.08 -21.90
CA ASP A 207 -13.69 0.08 -22.65
C ASP A 207 -12.26 0.40 -22.19
N VAL A 208 -11.32 0.51 -23.13
CA VAL A 208 -9.92 0.82 -22.84
C VAL A 208 -9.76 2.13 -22.05
N ASN A 209 -10.69 3.08 -22.22
CA ASN A 209 -10.65 4.36 -21.51
C ASN A 209 -10.88 4.19 -19.99
N VAL A 210 -11.65 3.18 -19.56
CA VAL A 210 -11.89 2.90 -18.14
C VAL A 210 -10.56 2.57 -17.45
N LEU A 211 -9.81 1.62 -18.02
CA LEU A 211 -8.51 1.22 -17.48
C LEU A 211 -7.47 2.33 -17.60
N LEU A 212 -7.48 3.09 -18.71
CA LEU A 212 -6.56 4.22 -18.89
C LEU A 212 -6.80 5.33 -17.85
N GLN A 213 -8.05 5.65 -17.53
CA GLN A 213 -8.39 6.62 -16.49
C GLN A 213 -7.96 6.13 -15.10
N ALA A 214 -8.20 4.86 -14.79
CA ALA A 214 -7.77 4.25 -13.54
C ALA A 214 -6.24 4.23 -13.39
N LYS A 215 -5.53 3.88 -14.45
CA LYS A 215 -4.06 3.95 -14.52
C LYS A 215 -3.55 5.36 -14.24
N ASN A 216 -4.14 6.37 -14.87
CA ASN A 216 -3.77 7.77 -14.65
C ASN A 216 -4.10 8.25 -13.23
N TYR A 217 -5.21 7.77 -12.65
CA TYR A 217 -5.54 8.01 -11.26
C TYR A 217 -4.44 7.49 -10.33
N LEU A 218 -4.06 6.21 -10.44
CA LEU A 218 -2.98 5.63 -9.63
C LEU A 218 -1.65 6.37 -9.82
N LYS A 219 -1.29 6.72 -11.06
CA LYS A 219 -0.09 7.51 -11.35
C LYS A 219 -0.12 8.88 -10.67
N SER A 220 -1.28 9.53 -10.58
CA SER A 220 -1.43 10.83 -9.92
C SER A 220 -1.13 10.78 -8.41
N LEU A 221 -1.25 9.59 -7.79
CA LEU A 221 -0.96 9.35 -6.39
C LEU A 221 0.53 9.07 -6.13
N GLN A 222 1.36 8.92 -7.16
CA GLN A 222 2.78 8.68 -6.96
C GLN A 222 3.48 9.88 -6.33
N THR A 223 4.23 9.67 -5.26
CA THR A 223 4.93 10.69 -4.48
C THR A 223 6.36 10.92 -5.00
N SER A 224 7.09 11.86 -4.42
CA SER A 224 8.50 12.12 -4.78
C SER A 224 9.46 10.99 -4.44
N THR A 225 9.05 10.03 -3.59
CA THR A 225 9.86 8.87 -3.21
C THR A 225 9.76 7.73 -4.24
N GLY A 226 8.86 7.85 -5.22
CA GLY A 226 8.52 6.77 -6.15
C GLY A 226 7.35 5.91 -5.67
N GLY A 227 7.03 5.93 -4.37
CA GLY A 227 5.88 5.20 -3.82
C GLY A 227 4.54 5.86 -4.13
N ILE A 228 3.46 5.18 -3.77
CA ILE A 228 2.06 5.56 -3.96
C ILE A 228 1.46 5.87 -2.60
N LYS A 229 0.82 7.04 -2.47
CA LYS A 229 0.01 7.36 -1.30
C LYS A 229 -1.39 6.76 -1.41
N TYR A 230 -2.03 6.57 -0.26
CA TYR A 230 -3.40 6.04 -0.18
C TYR A 230 -4.43 6.82 -1.03
N ASP A 231 -4.44 8.15 -0.98
CA ASP A 231 -5.50 8.95 -1.60
C ASP A 231 -5.05 10.33 -2.10
N GLY A 232 -6.02 11.17 -2.47
CA GLY A 232 -5.79 12.56 -2.88
C GLY A 232 -5.03 13.43 -1.86
N GLY A 233 -4.74 12.94 -0.65
CA GLY A 233 -4.04 13.63 0.42
C GLY A 233 -4.93 13.98 1.61
N GLN A 234 -6.14 13.41 1.71
CA GLN A 234 -7.05 13.65 2.83
C GLN A 234 -6.63 12.82 4.04
N TRP A 235 -6.18 11.59 3.80
CA TRP A 235 -5.78 10.66 4.86
C TRP A 235 -4.27 10.64 5.07
N SER A 236 -3.50 10.64 3.98
CA SER A 236 -2.04 10.63 4.05
C SER A 236 -1.43 11.34 2.86
N THR A 237 -0.33 12.05 3.10
CA THR A 237 0.54 12.58 2.05
C THR A 237 1.74 11.68 1.76
N GLU A 238 1.98 10.68 2.62
CA GLU A 238 3.07 9.73 2.50
C GLU A 238 2.64 8.50 1.72
N SER A 239 3.59 7.88 1.02
CA SER A 239 3.43 6.53 0.48
C SER A 239 3.44 5.48 1.58
N ASP A 240 2.84 4.33 1.29
CA ASP A 240 2.76 3.20 2.20
C ASP A 240 2.88 1.87 1.43
N ALA A 241 3.32 0.83 2.14
CA ALA A 241 3.58 -0.48 1.56
C ALA A 241 2.33 -1.16 0.99
N PHE A 242 1.11 -0.85 1.47
CA PHE A 242 -0.12 -1.43 0.92
C PHE A 242 -0.39 -0.80 -0.45
N SER A 243 -0.39 0.52 -0.51
CA SER A 243 -0.57 1.31 -1.74
C SER A 243 0.44 0.94 -2.80
N ASP A 244 1.72 0.87 -2.44
CA ASP A 244 2.78 0.43 -3.34
C ASP A 244 2.50 -0.96 -3.91
N SER A 245 2.23 -1.91 -3.02
CA SER A 245 2.09 -3.31 -3.40
C SER A 245 0.85 -3.57 -4.24
N PHE A 246 -0.31 -3.00 -3.88
CA PHE A 246 -1.52 -3.17 -4.68
C PHE A 246 -1.39 -2.51 -6.05
N VAL A 247 -0.77 -1.32 -6.13
CA VAL A 247 -0.54 -0.68 -7.43
C VAL A 247 0.42 -1.50 -8.29
N ILE A 248 1.51 -2.04 -7.74
CA ILE A 248 2.40 -2.96 -8.47
C ILE A 248 1.61 -4.17 -9.00
N GLN A 249 0.76 -4.79 -8.18
CA GLN A 249 -0.09 -5.90 -8.62
C GLN A 249 -1.04 -5.48 -9.76
N ALA A 250 -1.66 -4.31 -9.68
CA ALA A 250 -2.51 -3.80 -10.76
C ALA A 250 -1.72 -3.58 -12.07
N ILE A 251 -0.49 -3.06 -11.98
CA ILE A 251 0.43 -2.88 -13.11
C ILE A 251 0.70 -4.23 -13.80
N TYR A 252 1.06 -5.26 -13.04
CA TYR A 252 1.26 -6.60 -13.58
C TYR A 252 -0.01 -7.18 -14.19
N SER A 253 -1.17 -6.97 -13.56
CA SER A 253 -2.45 -7.45 -14.11
C SER A 253 -2.75 -6.86 -15.49
N MET A 254 -2.34 -5.60 -15.74
CA MET A 254 -2.48 -4.94 -17.04
C MET A 254 -1.42 -5.36 -18.06
N GLY A 255 -0.48 -6.25 -17.68
CA GLY A 255 0.65 -6.68 -18.52
C GLY A 255 1.74 -5.62 -18.68
N GLU A 256 1.82 -4.66 -17.75
CA GLU A 256 2.82 -3.60 -17.74
C GLU A 256 3.97 -3.93 -16.78
N ASN A 257 5.08 -3.19 -16.89
CA ASN A 257 6.22 -3.32 -15.99
C ASN A 257 6.28 -2.12 -15.02
N PRO A 258 6.26 -2.34 -13.68
CA PRO A 258 6.34 -1.26 -12.68
C PRO A 258 7.67 -0.50 -12.68
N GLU A 259 8.71 -1.01 -13.35
CA GLU A 259 10.00 -0.35 -13.52
C GLU A 259 10.04 0.58 -14.76
N ASP A 260 8.99 0.60 -15.59
CA ASP A 260 8.90 1.47 -16.76
C ASP A 260 8.91 2.96 -16.37
N LEU A 261 9.37 3.82 -17.29
CA LEU A 261 9.45 5.27 -17.07
C LEU A 261 8.11 5.89 -16.66
N PHE A 262 6.99 5.36 -17.17
CA PHE A 262 5.67 5.83 -16.77
C PHE A 262 5.42 5.64 -15.28
N TRP A 263 5.96 4.59 -14.65
CA TRP A 263 5.78 4.26 -13.24
C TRP A 263 6.92 4.78 -12.35
N ARG A 264 7.72 5.72 -12.85
CA ARG A 264 8.78 6.38 -12.07
C ARG A 264 8.45 7.83 -11.75
N LYS A 265 8.97 8.30 -10.61
CA LYS A 265 8.98 9.71 -10.21
C LYS A 265 10.34 10.04 -9.59
N ASN A 266 10.96 11.12 -10.06
CA ASN A 266 12.34 11.49 -9.67
C ASN A 266 13.35 10.34 -9.84
N SER A 267 13.22 9.59 -10.95
CA SER A 267 14.00 8.39 -11.26
C SER A 267 13.82 7.20 -10.31
N ARG A 268 12.95 7.31 -9.29
CA ARG A 268 12.62 6.23 -8.37
C ARG A 268 11.37 5.46 -8.82
N SER A 269 11.41 4.14 -8.73
CA SER A 269 10.26 3.26 -8.94
C SER A 269 9.45 3.08 -7.65
N ILE A 270 8.34 2.36 -7.75
CA ILE A 270 7.54 1.95 -6.58
C ILE A 270 8.33 0.91 -5.75
N PHE A 271 9.13 0.06 -6.39
CA PHE A 271 10.01 -0.89 -5.69
C PHE A 271 11.11 -0.20 -4.88
N ASP A 272 11.62 0.95 -5.34
CA ASP A 272 12.58 1.74 -4.55
C ASP A 272 11.94 2.22 -3.23
N ASP A 273 10.65 2.58 -3.21
CA ASP A 273 9.95 2.96 -1.97
C ASP A 273 9.72 1.76 -1.05
N LEU A 274 9.30 0.61 -1.60
CA LEU A 274 9.20 -0.65 -0.83
C LEU A 274 10.55 -1.08 -0.23
N GLY A 275 11.64 -0.89 -0.97
CA GLY A 275 13.00 -1.14 -0.50
C GLY A 275 13.36 -0.29 0.72
N ASP A 276 12.97 0.98 0.74
CA ASP A 276 13.16 1.86 1.90
C ASP A 276 12.31 1.45 3.13
N LEU A 277 11.26 0.66 2.93
CA LEU A 277 10.36 0.18 4.00
C LEU A 277 10.76 -1.21 4.54
N ALA A 278 11.73 -1.87 3.91
CA ALA A 278 12.20 -3.18 4.31
C ALA A 278 12.95 -3.15 5.66
N ASN A 279 12.87 -4.25 6.41
CA ASN A 279 13.61 -4.45 7.64
C ASN A 279 14.55 -5.67 7.56
N ALA A 280 15.62 -5.61 8.34
CA ALA A 280 16.62 -6.67 8.47
C ALA A 280 16.09 -8.05 8.89
N ASP A 281 14.87 -8.19 9.41
CA ASP A 281 14.28 -9.49 9.77
C ASP A 281 13.41 -10.10 8.66
N GLY A 282 13.26 -9.40 7.52
CA GLY A 282 12.42 -9.82 6.39
C GLY A 282 11.03 -9.20 6.38
N SER A 283 10.65 -8.44 7.40
CA SER A 283 9.37 -7.73 7.42
C SER A 283 9.42 -6.36 6.73
N TYR A 284 8.25 -5.79 6.46
CA TYR A 284 8.13 -4.42 5.95
C TYR A 284 7.39 -3.52 6.93
N ASN A 285 7.87 -2.28 7.05
CA ASN A 285 7.13 -1.20 7.69
C ASN A 285 5.92 -0.84 6.83
N PHE A 286 4.83 -0.42 7.46
CA PHE A 286 3.66 0.09 6.77
C PHE A 286 4.01 1.39 6.02
N ASN A 287 4.64 2.34 6.71
CA ASN A 287 5.30 3.50 6.11
C ASN A 287 6.42 4.03 7.02
N ARG A 288 7.09 5.11 6.62
CA ARG A 288 8.23 5.68 7.36
C ARG A 288 7.82 6.27 8.71
N SER A 289 6.64 6.89 8.79
CA SER A 289 6.18 7.60 9.99
C SER A 289 5.61 6.69 11.08
N TYR A 290 4.86 5.65 10.71
CA TYR A 290 4.25 4.71 11.65
C TYR A 290 5.11 3.47 11.91
N GLY A 291 6.08 3.15 11.04
CA GLY A 291 6.88 1.94 11.16
C GLY A 291 6.02 0.69 11.00
N ARG A 292 6.17 -0.29 11.89
CA ARG A 292 5.46 -1.57 11.81
C ARG A 292 4.02 -1.44 12.28
N ILE A 293 3.09 -1.60 11.34
CA ILE A 293 1.67 -1.84 11.61
C ILE A 293 1.30 -3.13 10.90
N ASN A 294 0.64 -4.06 11.62
CA ASN A 294 0.27 -5.39 11.13
C ASN A 294 1.37 -6.04 10.24
N PRO A 295 2.65 -6.10 10.69
CA PRO A 295 3.79 -6.43 9.85
C PRO A 295 3.68 -7.76 9.09
N VAL A 296 2.99 -8.78 9.60
CA VAL A 296 2.73 -10.03 8.88
C VAL A 296 1.81 -9.78 7.69
N TRP A 297 0.74 -9.01 7.89
CA TRP A 297 -0.17 -8.65 6.81
C TRP A 297 0.51 -7.75 5.77
N THR A 298 1.23 -6.72 6.22
CA THR A 298 2.04 -5.83 5.37
C THR A 298 3.01 -6.62 4.51
N THR A 299 3.81 -7.48 5.14
CA THR A 299 4.80 -8.32 4.46
C THR A 299 4.13 -9.28 3.47
N SER A 300 2.95 -9.82 3.81
CA SER A 300 2.23 -10.73 2.92
C SER A 300 1.82 -10.05 1.61
N ILE A 301 1.26 -8.83 1.67
CA ILE A 301 0.86 -8.09 0.47
C ILE A 301 2.09 -7.69 -0.37
N VAL A 302 3.18 -7.27 0.28
CA VAL A 302 4.45 -6.95 -0.40
C VAL A 302 4.97 -8.16 -1.18
N LEU A 303 4.87 -9.36 -0.63
CA LEU A 303 5.35 -10.56 -1.30
C LEU A 303 4.56 -10.92 -2.57
N LEU A 304 3.27 -10.56 -2.67
CA LEU A 304 2.57 -10.70 -3.96
C LEU A 304 3.25 -9.82 -5.02
N ALA A 305 3.49 -8.54 -4.71
CA ALA A 305 4.12 -7.60 -5.62
C ALA A 305 5.55 -8.02 -6.00
N GLN A 306 6.34 -8.53 -5.05
CA GLN A 306 7.72 -8.96 -5.30
C GLN A 306 7.84 -10.23 -6.16
N ASN A 307 6.82 -11.08 -6.14
CA ASN A 307 6.78 -12.30 -6.96
C ASN A 307 6.16 -12.08 -8.35
N GLU A 308 6.00 -10.81 -8.79
CA GLU A 308 5.29 -10.47 -10.03
C GLU A 308 3.86 -11.03 -10.10
N ALA A 309 3.28 -11.32 -8.93
CA ALA A 309 1.93 -11.86 -8.79
C ALA A 309 0.92 -10.73 -8.59
N PHE A 310 -0.34 -11.04 -8.81
CA PHE A 310 -1.48 -10.15 -8.57
C PHE A 310 -2.72 -10.98 -8.22
N LEU A 311 -3.75 -10.34 -7.67
CA LEU A 311 -5.02 -11.02 -7.37
C LEU A 311 -5.88 -11.21 -8.64
N PRO A 312 -6.57 -12.35 -8.79
CA PRO A 312 -6.38 -13.56 -8.01
C PRO A 312 -5.03 -14.23 -8.34
N VAL A 313 -4.37 -14.81 -7.33
CA VAL A 313 -3.18 -15.65 -7.54
C VAL A 313 -3.65 -16.92 -8.26
N MET A 314 -3.38 -17.00 -9.56
CA MET A 314 -3.83 -18.09 -10.41
C MET A 314 -3.02 -19.37 -10.12
N GLU A 315 -3.67 -20.52 -10.32
CA GLU A 315 -3.07 -21.83 -10.10
C GLU A 315 -1.77 -22.02 -10.92
N GLY A 316 -0.76 -22.58 -10.27
CA GLY A 316 0.54 -22.91 -10.85
C GLY A 316 1.15 -24.13 -10.16
N ALA A 317 2.34 -24.54 -10.59
CA ALA A 317 3.07 -25.59 -9.91
C ALA A 317 3.44 -25.13 -8.48
N LEU A 318 3.03 -25.91 -7.47
CA LEU A 318 3.31 -25.62 -6.07
C LEU A 318 4.38 -26.56 -5.52
N PHE A 319 5.28 -26.01 -4.71
CA PHE A 319 6.34 -26.71 -4.01
C PHE A 319 6.02 -26.84 -2.53
N SER A 320 6.62 -27.84 -1.88
CA SER A 320 6.52 -27.96 -0.42
C SER A 320 7.42 -26.92 0.26
N TRP A 321 6.86 -26.20 1.22
CA TRP A 321 7.61 -25.32 2.10
C TRP A 321 8.39 -26.12 3.14
N LYS A 322 9.64 -25.71 3.39
CA LYS A 322 10.48 -26.21 4.48
C LYS A 322 11.12 -25.02 5.18
N SER A 323 10.45 -24.54 6.22
CA SER A 323 10.97 -23.41 7.00
C SER A 323 12.31 -23.74 7.65
N THR A 324 13.20 -22.76 7.66
CA THR A 324 14.42 -22.75 8.48
C THR A 324 14.29 -21.84 9.70
N ALA A 325 13.21 -21.07 9.81
CA ALA A 325 13.01 -20.11 10.89
C ALA A 325 12.48 -20.77 12.17
N PRO A 326 13.00 -20.37 13.35
CA PRO A 326 12.37 -20.70 14.61
C PRO A 326 11.02 -19.98 14.71
N LEU A 327 10.05 -20.65 15.33
CA LEU A 327 8.74 -20.06 15.59
C LEU A 327 8.85 -19.03 16.73
N ALA A 328 8.15 -17.91 16.58
CA ALA A 328 8.05 -16.91 17.62
C ALA A 328 7.30 -17.51 18.81
N THR A 329 7.87 -17.39 20.00
CA THR A 329 7.13 -17.69 21.22
C THR A 329 6.04 -16.63 21.37
N PRO A 330 4.76 -17.01 21.56
CA PRO A 330 3.73 -16.01 21.86
C PRO A 330 4.19 -15.22 23.07
N THR A 331 4.36 -13.91 22.90
CA THR A 331 4.71 -13.04 24.02
C THR A 331 3.48 -13.00 24.92
N PRO A 332 3.57 -13.40 26.20
CA PRO A 332 2.43 -13.30 27.09
C PRO A 332 1.98 -11.85 27.14
N ILE A 333 0.67 -11.64 26.98
CA ILE A 333 0.04 -10.33 27.13
C ILE A 333 0.39 -9.86 28.54
N VAL A 334 1.28 -8.86 28.64
CA VAL A 334 1.42 -8.12 29.88
C VAL A 334 0.14 -7.31 30.00
N SER A 335 -0.81 -7.84 30.76
CA SER A 335 -1.98 -7.09 31.19
C SER A 335 -1.49 -5.74 31.73
N PRO A 336 -2.00 -4.59 31.25
CA PRO A 336 -1.56 -3.30 31.74
C PRO A 336 -1.73 -3.31 33.26
N SER A 337 -0.61 -3.26 33.97
CA SER A 337 -0.61 -3.06 35.41
C SER A 337 -1.44 -1.81 35.67
N PRO A 338 -2.46 -1.84 36.54
CA PRO A 338 -3.23 -0.65 36.84
C PRO A 338 -2.25 0.43 37.25
N ALA A 339 -2.20 1.51 36.47
CA ALA A 339 -1.33 2.64 36.72
C ALA A 339 -1.49 3.00 38.20
N ALA A 340 -0.39 2.91 38.95
CA ALA A 340 -0.35 3.41 40.30
C ALA A 340 -0.73 4.89 40.23
N THR A 341 -1.94 5.22 40.68
CA THR A 341 -2.37 6.59 40.91
C THR A 341 -1.39 7.19 41.90
N SER A 342 -0.44 7.98 41.41
CA SER A 342 0.34 8.89 42.22
C SER A 342 -0.63 9.96 42.74
N SER A 343 -1.20 9.72 43.91
CA SER A 343 -1.93 10.73 44.66
C SER A 343 -0.94 11.78 45.18
N LEU A 344 -0.63 12.78 44.35
CA LEU A 344 -0.15 14.05 44.85
C LEU A 344 -1.37 14.91 45.14
N SER A 345 -1.69 15.04 46.43
CA SER A 345 -2.61 16.06 46.92
C SER A 345 -1.97 17.44 46.79
N PRO A 346 -2.67 18.44 46.23
CA PRO A 346 -2.52 19.81 46.64
C PRO A 346 -3.78 20.25 47.39
N THR A 347 -3.58 20.57 48.67
CA THR A 347 -4.52 21.30 49.51
C THR A 347 -4.83 22.65 48.85
N ALA A 348 -6.08 22.88 48.48
CA ALA A 348 -6.57 24.18 48.03
C ALA A 348 -7.28 24.89 49.19
N GLU A 349 -6.63 25.92 49.73
CA GLU A 349 -7.28 27.00 50.45
C GLU A 349 -7.84 28.02 49.45
N SER A 350 -9.08 28.45 49.67
CA SER A 350 -9.80 29.40 48.84
C SER A 350 -9.27 30.83 48.97
N THR A 351 -9.17 31.58 47.85
CA THR A 351 -9.63 32.98 47.80
C THR A 351 -9.74 33.49 46.36
N ASN A 352 -10.87 34.13 46.06
CA ASN A 352 -11.21 34.79 44.79
C ASN A 352 -10.41 36.08 44.57
N CYS A 353 -10.06 36.39 43.31
CA CYS A 353 -10.08 37.76 42.74
C CYS A 353 -10.05 37.73 41.20
N VAL A 354 -10.58 38.79 40.58
CA VAL A 354 -11.08 38.92 39.19
C VAL A 354 -10.16 39.81 38.32
N VAL A 355 -10.31 39.71 36.97
CA VAL A 355 -9.84 40.59 35.85
C VAL A 355 -8.41 40.26 35.32
N GLY A 356 -8.07 40.12 34.03
CA GLY A 356 -8.66 40.37 32.69
C GLY A 356 -7.72 39.78 31.59
N PRO A 357 -7.96 40.01 30.28
CA PRO A 357 -7.50 39.14 29.19
C PRO A 357 -6.12 39.49 28.60
N GLU A 358 -5.59 38.58 27.77
CA GLU A 358 -4.36 38.68 26.93
C GLU A 358 -3.05 38.18 27.55
N ALA A 359 -2.84 36.86 27.46
CA ALA A 359 -1.56 36.24 27.09
C ALA A 359 -1.74 34.72 27.16
N ASN A 360 -1.95 34.06 26.01
CA ASN A 360 -1.57 32.65 25.76
C ASN A 360 -2.03 32.27 24.34
N THR A 361 -1.20 32.52 23.34
CA THR A 361 -1.38 31.97 21.97
C THR A 361 -0.13 31.26 21.46
N LEU A 362 0.74 30.76 22.36
CA LEU A 362 1.93 29.99 21.96
C LEU A 362 2.04 28.61 22.63
N THR A 363 1.16 28.26 23.55
CA THR A 363 1.16 26.94 24.21
C THR A 363 0.13 25.97 23.62
N ASP A 364 -0.92 26.47 22.94
CA ASP A 364 -2.00 25.62 22.41
C ASP A 364 -1.67 24.98 21.05
N MET A 365 -0.65 25.47 20.32
CA MET A 365 -0.22 24.86 19.05
C MET A 365 0.71 23.65 19.22
N ALA A 366 1.29 23.45 20.41
CA ALA A 366 2.17 22.31 20.69
C ALA A 366 1.36 21.08 21.16
N ASN A 367 0.28 21.28 21.91
CA ASN A 367 -0.53 20.19 22.45
C ASN A 367 -1.59 19.65 21.48
N GLN A 368 -1.90 20.35 20.39
CA GLN A 368 -2.81 19.86 19.34
C GLN A 368 -2.13 18.97 18.28
N ARG A 369 -0.79 18.85 18.25
CA ARG A 369 -0.10 17.95 17.30
C ARG A 369 0.16 16.54 17.82
N GLU A 370 -0.07 16.28 19.11
CA GLU A 370 0.03 14.93 19.67
C GLU A 370 -1.32 14.18 19.73
N SER A 371 -2.46 14.88 19.53
CA SER A 371 -3.79 14.27 19.59
C SER A 371 -4.34 13.75 18.26
N ASP A 372 -3.66 14.02 17.13
CA ASP A 372 -4.13 13.64 15.78
C ASP A 372 -3.33 12.45 15.19
N LYS A 373 -3.00 11.45 16.02
CA LYS A 373 -2.57 10.14 15.51
C LYS A 373 -3.80 9.24 15.39
N PRO A 374 -4.16 8.76 14.19
CA PRO A 374 -5.17 7.72 14.03
C PRO A 374 -4.78 6.51 14.87
N THR A 375 -5.74 5.98 15.62
CA THR A 375 -5.57 4.76 16.43
C THR A 375 -5.32 3.54 15.54
N GLU A 376 -4.68 2.50 16.07
CA GLU A 376 -4.45 1.23 15.37
C GLU A 376 -5.75 0.61 14.84
N GLN A 377 -6.88 0.90 15.50
CA GLN A 377 -8.23 0.57 15.07
C GLN A 377 -8.72 1.40 13.88
N GLU A 378 -8.38 2.69 13.80
CA GLU A 378 -8.72 3.55 12.66
C GLU A 378 -7.88 3.20 11.42
N ILE A 379 -6.63 2.77 11.58
CA ILE A 379 -5.78 2.26 10.48
C ILE A 379 -6.19 0.83 10.06
N GLY A 380 -6.63 0.03 11.03
CA GLY A 380 -7.33 -1.23 10.76
C GLY A 380 -8.59 -1.02 9.91
N ASN A 381 -9.31 0.09 10.09
CA ASN A 381 -10.46 0.47 9.27
C ASN A 381 -10.08 1.09 7.90
N LEU A 382 -8.88 1.69 7.76
CA LEU A 382 -8.35 2.17 6.46
C LEU A 382 -8.04 1.01 5.49
N SER A 383 -7.77 -0.18 6.02
CA SER A 383 -7.42 -1.39 5.26
C SER A 383 -8.53 -2.45 5.24
N ARG A 384 -9.63 -2.21 5.97
CA ARG A 384 -10.74 -3.15 6.13
C ARG A 384 -12.03 -2.49 5.63
N ALA A 385 -12.64 -3.10 4.62
CA ALA A 385 -13.99 -2.77 4.16
C ALA A 385 -15.09 -3.19 5.17
N ASP A 386 -14.81 -3.24 6.47
CA ASP A 386 -15.78 -3.58 7.51
C ASP A 386 -15.98 -2.39 8.45
N ALA A 387 -16.75 -1.40 7.99
CA ALA A 387 -17.38 -0.44 8.89
C ALA A 387 -18.72 0.03 8.32
N LEU A 388 -19.60 -0.92 8.01
CA LEU A 388 -21.01 -0.66 7.69
C LEU A 388 -21.93 -1.56 8.50
N ASP A 389 -21.84 -1.50 9.83
CA ASP A 389 -22.96 -1.91 10.70
C ASP A 389 -23.16 -1.01 11.94
N LYS A 390 -22.38 0.07 12.08
CA LYS A 390 -22.45 0.96 13.27
C LYS A 390 -22.95 2.38 13.01
N LYS A 391 -23.19 2.77 11.74
CA LYS A 391 -23.67 4.13 11.40
C LYS A 391 -25.19 4.23 11.19
N LYS A 392 -25.95 3.14 11.36
CA LYS A 392 -27.41 3.15 11.12
C LYS A 392 -28.27 3.48 12.34
N SER A 393 -27.68 3.82 13.49
CA SER A 393 -28.44 4.11 14.72
C SER A 393 -28.20 5.52 15.30
N LEU A 394 -27.65 6.46 14.54
CA LEU A 394 -27.41 7.84 15.03
C LEU A 394 -27.93 8.96 14.12
N ASP A 395 -28.53 8.67 12.96
CA ASP A 395 -29.00 9.71 12.03
C ASP A 395 -30.54 9.73 11.82
N GLU A 396 -31.33 9.12 12.71
CA GLU A 396 -32.81 9.18 12.66
C GLU A 396 -33.49 10.04 13.73
N GLU A 397 -32.76 10.90 14.45
CA GLU A 397 -33.36 11.83 15.40
C GLU A 397 -32.80 13.26 15.27
N GLU A 398 -33.05 13.90 14.13
CA GLU A 398 -33.27 15.37 14.06
C GLU A 398 -33.84 15.79 12.68
N ALA A 399 -35.08 15.36 12.40
CA ALA A 399 -35.91 16.04 11.42
C ALA A 399 -36.70 17.15 12.13
N GLY A 400 -36.26 18.40 12.01
CA GLY A 400 -36.93 19.54 12.63
C GLY A 400 -36.55 20.91 12.09
N THR A 401 -37.24 21.33 11.03
CA THR A 401 -37.59 22.73 10.68
C THR A 401 -36.47 23.78 10.49
N ASN A 402 -36.27 24.25 9.24
CA ASN A 402 -36.70 25.61 8.86
C ASN A 402 -36.49 25.93 7.36
N GLN A 403 -37.49 26.61 6.80
CA GLN A 403 -37.58 27.07 5.41
C GLN A 403 -36.86 28.41 5.16
N SER A 404 -36.37 28.53 3.92
CA SER A 404 -36.34 29.73 3.06
C SER A 404 -35.34 30.88 3.33
N LYS A 405 -34.49 31.14 2.33
CA LYS A 405 -34.50 32.43 1.62
C LYS A 405 -33.78 32.37 0.27
N VAL A 406 -34.48 32.92 -0.72
CA VAL A 406 -34.09 33.16 -2.11
C VAL A 406 -33.14 34.37 -2.19
N GLY A 407 -32.19 34.35 -3.13
CA GLY A 407 -31.41 35.52 -3.55
C GLY A 407 -30.67 35.28 -4.87
N SER A 408 -31.09 35.98 -5.92
CA SER A 408 -30.57 35.88 -7.30
C SER A 408 -29.34 36.75 -7.56
N GLY A 409 -28.50 36.33 -8.51
CA GLY A 409 -27.93 37.21 -9.54
C GLY A 409 -26.54 37.82 -9.28
N GLY A 410 -25.64 37.64 -10.26
CA GLY A 410 -24.41 38.45 -10.37
C GLY A 410 -23.30 37.82 -11.21
N GLN A 411 -23.29 38.06 -12.52
CA GLN A 411 -22.09 37.97 -13.37
C GLN A 411 -21.13 39.12 -13.03
N VAL A 412 -19.83 38.85 -12.89
CA VAL A 412 -18.75 39.80 -13.26
C VAL A 412 -17.53 39.03 -13.81
N LEU A 413 -16.96 39.59 -14.87
CA LEU A 413 -15.86 39.13 -15.70
C LEU A 413 -14.46 39.38 -15.10
N SER A 414 -13.49 38.64 -15.65
CA SER A 414 -12.06 38.96 -15.88
C SER A 414 -11.08 38.96 -14.69
N SER A 415 -10.14 38.01 -14.73
CA SER A 415 -8.71 38.35 -14.83
C SER A 415 -7.97 37.25 -15.60
N VAL A 416 -7.47 37.63 -16.78
CA VAL A 416 -6.39 36.95 -17.51
C VAL A 416 -5.10 37.49 -16.92
N SER A 417 -4.19 36.61 -16.49
CA SER A 417 -2.80 36.98 -16.19
C SER A 417 -1.88 35.87 -16.69
N SER A 418 -0.80 36.34 -17.31
CA SER A 418 0.11 35.70 -18.26
C SER A 418 1.01 34.61 -17.67
N LYS A 419 1.05 33.44 -18.32
CA LYS A 419 2.19 32.50 -18.31
C LYS A 419 2.46 32.00 -19.73
N SER A 420 2.95 32.90 -20.59
CA SER A 420 3.46 32.55 -21.93
C SER A 420 4.98 32.70 -22.06
N ASP A 421 5.69 33.07 -20.99
CA ASP A 421 7.10 33.46 -21.09
C ASP A 421 8.08 32.35 -20.68
N ASP A 422 7.61 31.24 -20.09
CA ASP A 422 8.47 30.11 -19.66
C ASP A 422 8.83 29.13 -20.79
N LEU A 423 8.08 29.12 -21.90
CA LEU A 423 8.33 28.16 -23.00
C LEU A 423 9.55 28.56 -23.86
N TRP A 424 9.83 29.86 -23.98
CA TRP A 424 10.94 30.37 -24.80
C TRP A 424 12.31 30.21 -24.13
N TYR A 425 12.39 30.25 -22.80
CA TYR A 425 13.64 29.99 -22.06
C TYR A 425 14.09 28.53 -22.15
N TRP A 426 13.16 27.57 -22.20
CA TRP A 426 13.48 26.15 -22.43
C TRP A 426 13.98 25.88 -23.85
N ILE A 427 13.35 26.48 -24.86
CA ILE A 427 13.75 26.32 -26.28
C ILE A 427 15.13 26.92 -26.53
N PHE A 428 15.43 28.10 -25.97
CA PHE A 428 16.77 28.70 -26.07
C PHE A 428 17.85 27.90 -25.34
N SER A 429 17.54 27.32 -24.17
CA SER A 429 18.51 26.54 -23.39
C SER A 429 18.94 25.26 -24.11
N ILE A 430 18.02 24.56 -24.77
CA ILE A 430 18.33 23.33 -25.54
C ILE A 430 19.19 23.66 -26.77
N ALA A 431 18.90 24.76 -27.47
CA ALA A 431 19.66 25.18 -28.64
C ALA A 431 21.12 25.55 -28.30
N VAL A 432 21.35 26.21 -27.16
CA VAL A 432 22.70 26.59 -26.70
C VAL A 432 23.51 25.37 -26.27
N ILE A 433 22.89 24.40 -25.58
CA ILE A 433 23.56 23.15 -25.19
C ILE A 433 23.96 22.33 -26.43
N GLY A 434 23.08 22.25 -27.43
CA GLY A 434 23.39 21.59 -28.71
C GLY A 434 24.56 22.23 -29.46
N LEU A 435 24.65 23.57 -29.47
CA LEU A 435 25.74 24.29 -30.11
C LEU A 435 27.09 24.03 -29.41
N ILE A 436 27.11 24.05 -28.07
CA ILE A 436 28.32 23.79 -27.27
C ILE A 436 28.80 22.35 -27.48
N ALA A 437 27.89 21.37 -27.45
CA ALA A 437 28.21 19.96 -27.71
C ALA A 437 28.79 19.74 -29.11
N GLY A 438 28.23 20.41 -30.13
CA GLY A 438 28.73 20.35 -31.50
C GLY A 438 30.13 20.93 -31.68
N ILE A 439 30.45 22.04 -31.00
CA ILE A 439 31.78 22.65 -31.02
C ILE A 439 32.79 21.74 -30.30
N LEU A 440 32.42 21.16 -29.16
CA LEU A 440 33.28 20.24 -28.42
C LEU A 440 33.59 18.98 -29.23
N ALA A 441 32.58 18.40 -29.89
CA ALA A 441 32.75 17.24 -30.75
C ALA A 441 33.71 17.52 -31.91
N LYS A 442 33.56 18.67 -32.59
CA LYS A 442 34.48 19.08 -33.67
C LYS A 442 35.91 19.32 -33.17
N TYR A 443 36.07 19.89 -31.98
CA TYR A 443 37.38 20.08 -31.36
C TYR A 443 38.06 18.73 -31.02
N LEU A 444 37.30 17.78 -30.48
CA LEU A 444 37.81 16.45 -30.13
C LEU A 444 38.18 15.62 -31.37
N ILE A 445 37.38 15.68 -32.45
CA ILE A 445 37.69 15.04 -33.73
C ILE A 445 38.98 15.61 -34.30
N LYS A 446 39.11 16.95 -34.35
CA LYS A 446 40.31 17.60 -34.88
C LYS A 446 41.56 17.32 -34.03
N LYS A 447 41.41 17.09 -32.72
CA LYS A 447 42.52 16.70 -31.83
C LYS A 447 42.92 15.24 -32.02
N TYR A 448 41.97 14.37 -32.38
CA TYR A 448 42.23 12.95 -32.67
C TYR A 448 42.91 12.74 -34.03
N GLU A 449 42.62 13.58 -35.02
CA GLU A 449 43.26 13.51 -36.35
C GLU A 449 44.69 14.08 -36.40
N ASN A 450 45.12 14.82 -35.37
CA ASN A 450 46.45 15.45 -35.30
C ASN A 450 47.42 14.78 -34.30
N ASN A 451 47.02 13.65 -33.72
CA ASN A 451 47.86 12.74 -32.92
C ASN A 451 47.88 11.37 -33.59
#